data_AF-A0A1G9XSS0-F1
#
_entry.id   AF-A0A1G9XSS0-F1
#
_cell.length_a   1.000
_cell.length_b   1.000
_cell.length_c   1.000
_cell.angle_alpha   90.00
_cell.angle_beta   90.00
_cell.angle_gamma   90.00
#
_symmetry.space_group_name_H-M   'P 1'
#
loop_
_entity.id
_entity.type
_entity.pdbx_description
1 polymer ?
#
loop_
_entity_poly.entity_id
_entity_poly.type
_entity_poly.pdbx_seq_one_letter_code
_entity_poly.pdbx_strand_id
1 'polypeptide(L)'
;MAKYVGLDWASKGWFGVVLRDDGSWETDLFPSIWSVWKYHSDAASILVDVPIGLPSEGKRVCDVKAKEKLSRQQRSVFYTPIREAVYSQNIDEAKATNEKRAGFSIQNQAWGIVPRIREVDEFLDANPGARDRLRETHPEVCFYSLHGQTPLDSAKTTRDGFRQRKSLLVDETPEAKEIVAECLPRYTTPDYAPMVGGADDILDALVAALTARRPADERLTLPDAPPTDERGLPMQMVYPSNTRQTRLSSLSAHQ
;
A
#
# COMPACT_ATOMS: atom_id res chain seq x y z
N MET A 1 5.96 -2.11 -23.72
CA MET A 1 6.58 -2.63 -22.49
C MET A 1 5.68 -2.24 -21.35
N ALA A 2 5.23 -3.19 -20.53
CA ALA A 2 4.35 -2.84 -19.43
C ALA A 2 5.15 -2.17 -18.31
N LYS A 3 4.49 -1.24 -17.63
CA LYS A 3 5.01 -0.48 -16.50
C LYS A 3 4.11 -0.73 -15.30
N TYR A 4 4.72 -0.95 -14.14
CA TYR A 4 4.00 -1.23 -12.90
C TYR A 4 4.51 -0.31 -11.81
N VAL A 5 3.60 0.32 -11.08
CA VAL A 5 3.94 1.37 -10.11
C VAL A 5 3.44 0.96 -8.74
N GLY A 6 4.31 1.09 -7.74
CA GLY A 6 3.97 1.00 -6.33
C GLY A 6 4.19 2.34 -5.66
N LEU A 7 3.25 2.77 -4.82
CA LEU A 7 3.27 4.06 -4.15
C LEU A 7 3.05 3.91 -2.64
N ASP A 8 3.80 4.68 -1.86
CA ASP A 8 3.57 4.88 -0.44
C ASP A 8 3.69 6.38 -0.08
N TRP A 9 2.97 6.83 0.94
CA TRP A 9 3.03 8.21 1.39
C TRP A 9 4.25 8.45 2.28
N ALA A 10 5.27 9.09 1.72
CA ALA A 10 6.57 9.27 2.33
C ALA A 10 6.78 10.72 2.82
N SER A 11 5.91 11.18 3.74
CA SER A 11 5.95 12.51 4.37
C SER A 11 5.58 13.71 3.48
N LYS A 12 6.35 13.97 2.42
CA LYS A 12 6.20 15.17 1.56
C LYS A 12 5.56 14.87 0.21
N GLY A 13 5.46 13.59 -0.14
CA GLY A 13 4.98 13.12 -1.44
C GLY A 13 4.76 11.61 -1.44
N TRP A 14 4.23 11.12 -2.55
CA TRP A 14 4.15 9.71 -2.85
C TRP A 14 5.52 9.22 -3.34
N PHE A 15 6.21 8.42 -2.54
CA PHE A 15 7.40 7.74 -3.01
C PHE A 15 6.96 6.61 -3.95
N GLY A 16 7.47 6.64 -5.17
CA GLY A 16 7.11 5.70 -6.22
C GLY A 16 8.26 4.81 -6.65
N VAL A 17 7.98 3.52 -6.78
CA VAL A 17 8.84 2.57 -7.47
C VAL A 17 8.17 2.14 -8.76
N VAL A 18 8.87 2.29 -9.88
CA VAL A 18 8.38 2.01 -11.23
C VAL A 18 9.20 0.86 -11.80
N LEU A 19 8.55 -0.27 -12.05
CA LEU A 19 9.17 -1.46 -12.64
C LEU A 19 8.71 -1.66 -14.08
N ARG A 20 9.59 -2.19 -14.93
CA ARG A 20 9.30 -2.54 -16.33
C ARG A 20 9.62 -4.01 -16.61
N ASP A 21 8.99 -4.56 -17.66
CA ASP A 21 9.20 -5.96 -18.05
C ASP A 21 10.64 -6.25 -18.54
N ASP A 22 11.39 -5.24 -18.98
CA ASP A 22 12.77 -5.37 -19.43
C ASP A 22 13.79 -5.40 -18.27
N GLY A 23 13.30 -5.42 -17.03
CA GLY A 23 14.10 -5.42 -15.80
C GLY A 23 14.56 -4.03 -15.36
N SER A 24 14.33 -2.99 -16.16
CA SER A 24 14.68 -1.62 -15.77
C SER A 24 13.67 -1.05 -14.78
N TRP A 25 14.15 -0.13 -13.95
CA TRP A 25 13.35 0.49 -12.90
C TRP A 25 13.66 1.97 -12.78
N GLU A 26 12.72 2.73 -12.22
CA GLU A 26 12.89 4.13 -11.82
C GLU A 26 12.28 4.34 -10.44
N THR A 27 12.78 5.34 -9.71
CA THR A 27 12.18 5.80 -8.46
C THR A 27 12.08 7.31 -8.44
N ASP A 28 11.01 7.83 -7.86
CA ASP A 28 10.80 9.28 -7.75
C ASP A 28 9.87 9.62 -6.58
N LEU A 29 9.86 10.89 -6.19
CA LEU A 29 8.96 11.45 -5.18
C LEU A 29 7.95 12.37 -5.86
N PHE A 30 6.69 11.95 -5.87
CA PHE A 30 5.61 12.67 -6.54
C PHE A 30 4.84 13.55 -5.54
N PRO A 31 4.67 14.85 -5.79
CA PRO A 31 3.95 15.73 -4.86
C PRO A 31 2.45 15.40 -4.74
N SER A 32 1.88 14.69 -5.71
CA SER A 32 0.47 14.27 -5.70
C SER A 32 0.18 13.06 -6.61
N ILE A 33 -0.95 12.40 -6.41
CA ILE A 33 -1.46 11.33 -7.25
C ILE A 33 -1.73 11.82 -8.69
N TRP A 34 -2.10 13.09 -8.87
CA TRP A 34 -2.20 13.71 -10.20
C TRP A 34 -0.85 13.76 -10.91
N SER A 35 0.24 14.04 -10.18
CA SER A 35 1.58 14.02 -10.77
C SER A 35 2.01 12.59 -11.12
N VAL A 36 1.70 11.59 -10.29
CA VAL A 36 1.89 10.18 -10.64
C VAL A 36 1.15 9.85 -11.92
N TRP A 37 -0.14 10.20 -11.99
CA TRP A 37 -0.97 9.92 -13.16
C TRP A 37 -0.45 10.61 -14.42
N LYS A 38 -0.01 11.86 -14.32
CA LYS A 38 0.57 12.60 -15.45
C LYS A 38 1.72 11.84 -16.11
N TYR A 39 2.62 11.24 -15.33
CA TYR A 39 3.82 10.56 -15.83
C TYR A 39 3.65 9.05 -16.05
N HIS A 40 2.66 8.44 -15.39
CA HIS A 40 2.48 6.98 -15.35
C HIS A 40 1.06 6.52 -15.66
N SER A 41 0.25 7.35 -16.34
CA SER A 41 -1.07 6.96 -16.86
C SER A 41 -1.01 5.92 -17.97
N ASP A 42 0.18 5.52 -18.43
CA ASP A 42 0.42 4.39 -19.33
C ASP A 42 0.75 3.08 -18.57
N ALA A 43 0.86 3.12 -17.23
CA ALA A 43 1.11 1.94 -16.43
C ALA A 43 -0.01 0.91 -16.57
N ALA A 44 0.37 -0.36 -16.61
CA ALA A 44 -0.56 -1.49 -16.64
C ALA A 44 -1.24 -1.70 -15.27
N SER A 45 -0.57 -1.33 -14.17
CA SER A 45 -1.12 -1.37 -12.82
C SER A 45 -0.39 -0.39 -11.91
N ILE A 46 -1.14 0.30 -11.05
CA ILE A 46 -0.63 1.19 -10.01
C ILE A 46 -1.25 0.74 -8.69
N LEU A 47 -0.42 0.35 -7.72
CA LEU A 47 -0.86 0.03 -6.37
C LEU A 47 -0.40 1.10 -5.39
N VAL A 48 -1.32 1.59 -4.57
CA VAL A 48 -1.08 2.69 -3.62
C VAL A 48 -1.46 2.29 -2.19
N ASP A 49 -0.59 2.58 -1.22
CA ASP A 49 -0.89 2.39 0.20
C ASP A 49 -1.73 3.54 0.76
N VAL A 50 -3.00 3.57 0.34
CA VAL A 50 -4.00 4.48 0.90
C VAL A 50 -5.39 3.88 0.70
N PRO A 51 -6.31 4.06 1.67
CA PRO A 51 -7.70 3.66 1.50
C PRO A 51 -8.34 4.19 0.21
N ILE A 52 -8.84 3.28 -0.63
CA ILE A 52 -9.70 3.54 -1.78
C ILE A 52 -11.08 2.90 -1.52
N GLY A 53 -12.12 3.65 -1.86
CA GLY A 53 -13.50 3.31 -1.50
C GLY A 53 -13.77 3.65 -0.03
N LEU A 54 -14.71 4.55 0.20
CA LEU A 54 -15.03 5.07 1.54
C LEU A 54 -16.42 4.63 1.96
N PRO A 55 -16.57 3.97 3.12
CA PRO A 55 -17.86 3.48 3.57
C PRO A 55 -18.76 4.68 3.91
N SER A 56 -20.05 4.56 3.65
CA SER A 56 -21.05 5.52 4.14
C SER A 56 -21.37 5.28 5.61
N GLU A 57 -21.23 4.03 6.09
CA GLU A 57 -21.48 3.60 7.46
C GLU A 57 -20.61 2.39 7.84
N GLY A 58 -20.42 2.17 9.13
CA GLY A 58 -19.65 1.03 9.65
C GLY A 58 -18.18 1.01 9.22
N LYS A 59 -17.55 -0.16 9.39
CA LYS A 59 -16.15 -0.40 9.01
C LYS A 59 -16.08 -1.05 7.64
N ARG A 60 -15.04 -0.73 6.85
CA ARG A 60 -14.77 -1.47 5.61
C ARG A 60 -14.46 -2.93 5.93
N VAL A 61 -15.01 -3.84 5.13
CA VAL A 61 -14.77 -5.30 5.29
C VAL A 61 -13.28 -5.62 5.10
N CYS A 62 -12.60 -4.93 4.18
CA CYS A 62 -11.17 -5.09 3.94
C CYS A 62 -10.33 -4.76 5.19
N ASP A 63 -10.64 -3.67 5.90
CA ASP A 63 -9.93 -3.25 7.12
C ASP A 63 -10.07 -4.29 8.25
N VAL A 64 -11.29 -4.80 8.45
CA VAL A 64 -11.57 -5.83 9.47
C VAL A 64 -10.80 -7.10 9.15
N LYS A 65 -10.90 -7.61 7.91
CA LYS A 65 -10.21 -8.82 7.50
C LYS A 65 -8.68 -8.66 7.52
N ALA A 66 -8.16 -7.49 7.20
CA ALA A 66 -6.72 -7.22 7.25
C ALA A 66 -6.21 -7.32 8.69
N LYS A 67 -6.95 -6.73 9.65
CA LYS A 67 -6.64 -6.86 11.07
C LYS A 67 -6.69 -8.32 11.55
N GLU A 68 -7.69 -9.08 11.14
CA GLU A 68 -7.80 -10.51 11.46
C GLU A 68 -6.60 -11.30 10.95
N LYS A 69 -6.22 -11.11 9.67
CA LYS A 69 -5.05 -11.76 9.06
C LYS A 69 -3.75 -11.43 9.79
N LEU A 70 -3.55 -10.16 10.13
CA LEU A 70 -2.31 -9.68 10.76
C LEU A 70 -2.24 -10.01 12.25
N SER A 71 -3.35 -10.34 12.91
CA SER A 71 -3.41 -10.82 14.29
C SER A 71 -2.62 -9.93 15.27
N ARG A 72 -1.45 -10.36 15.76
CA ARG A 72 -0.58 -9.56 16.64
C ARG A 72 -0.08 -8.25 16.02
N GLN A 73 -0.05 -8.18 14.68
CA GLN A 73 0.33 -6.99 13.92
C GLN A 73 -0.88 -6.14 13.50
N GLN A 74 -2.10 -6.44 13.95
CA GLN A 74 -3.31 -5.72 13.55
C GLN A 74 -3.28 -4.18 13.76
N ARG A 75 -2.34 -3.66 14.57
CA ARG A 75 -2.17 -2.23 14.81
C ARG A 75 -1.58 -1.48 13.61
N SER A 76 -0.96 -2.17 12.66
CA SER A 76 -0.49 -1.53 11.42
C SER A 76 -1.64 -1.07 10.53
N VAL A 77 -2.79 -1.75 10.60
CA VAL A 77 -4.01 -1.36 9.90
C VAL A 77 -4.83 -0.44 10.79
N PHE A 78 -5.35 0.66 10.26
CA PHE A 78 -6.40 1.45 10.91
C PHE A 78 -7.76 1.18 10.27
N TYR A 79 -8.84 1.53 10.95
CA TYR A 79 -10.16 1.55 10.33
C TYR A 79 -10.34 2.86 9.59
N THR A 80 -10.63 2.79 8.29
CA THR A 80 -10.88 3.96 7.45
C THR A 80 -12.13 4.66 7.91
N PRO A 81 -12.08 5.98 8.18
CA PRO A 81 -13.27 6.74 8.54
C PRO A 81 -14.32 6.70 7.44
N ILE A 82 -15.59 6.86 7.81
CA ILE A 82 -16.65 7.02 6.80
C ILE A 82 -16.42 8.27 5.97
N ARG A 83 -16.95 8.28 4.75
CA ARG A 83 -16.78 9.39 3.79
C ARG A 83 -17.09 10.77 4.41
N GLU A 84 -18.21 10.89 5.11
CA GLU A 84 -18.62 12.13 5.77
C GLU A 84 -17.57 12.64 6.78
N ALA A 85 -16.98 11.72 7.56
CA ALA A 85 -15.91 12.03 8.51
C ALA A 85 -14.59 12.35 7.80
N VAL A 86 -14.28 11.64 6.71
CA VAL A 86 -13.13 11.97 5.85
C VAL A 86 -13.20 13.41 5.38
N TYR A 87 -14.38 13.95 5.05
CA TYR A 87 -14.56 15.32 4.55
C TYR A 87 -14.88 16.38 5.63
N SER A 88 -14.87 16.02 6.91
CA SER A 88 -15.13 16.95 8.01
C SER A 88 -14.05 18.04 8.15
N GLN A 89 -14.41 19.21 8.68
CA GLN A 89 -13.50 20.36 8.73
C GLN A 89 -12.39 20.21 9.78
N ASN A 90 -12.65 19.45 10.85
CA ASN A 90 -11.71 19.21 11.92
C ASN A 90 -11.86 17.81 12.52
N ILE A 91 -10.88 17.40 13.33
CA ILE A 91 -10.83 16.05 13.91
C ILE A 91 -11.97 15.78 14.90
N ASP A 92 -12.46 16.82 15.59
CA ASP A 92 -13.50 16.65 16.61
C ASP A 92 -14.85 16.36 15.96
N GLU A 93 -15.21 17.12 14.92
CA GLU A 93 -16.37 16.85 14.06
C GLU A 93 -16.27 15.48 13.38
N ALA A 94 -15.09 15.15 12.85
CA ALA A 94 -14.86 13.88 12.18
C ALA A 94 -15.07 12.71 13.15
N LYS A 95 -14.52 12.78 14.36
CA LYS A 95 -14.70 11.77 15.41
C LYS A 95 -16.15 11.64 15.82
N ALA A 96 -16.82 12.74 16.14
CA ALA A 96 -18.23 12.72 16.53
C ALA A 96 -19.12 12.09 15.45
N THR A 97 -18.88 12.45 14.18
CA THR A 97 -19.61 11.91 13.02
C THR A 97 -19.35 10.41 12.85
N ASN A 98 -18.08 10.00 12.91
CA ASN A 98 -17.68 8.60 12.73
C ASN A 98 -18.17 7.71 13.87
N GLU A 99 -18.12 8.18 15.12
CA GLU A 99 -18.65 7.45 16.27
C GLU A 99 -20.16 7.25 16.15
N LYS A 100 -20.89 8.33 15.82
CA LYS A 100 -22.34 8.30 15.67
C LYS A 100 -22.80 7.35 14.57
N ARG A 101 -22.11 7.33 13.42
CA ARG A 101 -22.56 6.60 12.22
C ARG A 101 -21.89 5.26 11.98
N ALA A 102 -20.70 5.04 12.53
CA ALA A 102 -19.92 3.83 12.31
C ALA A 102 -19.57 3.07 13.60
N GLY A 103 -19.83 3.66 14.77
CA GLY A 103 -19.62 3.00 16.07
C GLY A 103 -18.16 2.85 16.48
N PHE A 104 -17.25 3.67 15.94
CA PHE A 104 -15.86 3.72 16.39
C PHE A 104 -15.25 5.12 16.23
N SER A 105 -14.24 5.43 17.05
CA SER A 105 -13.51 6.71 16.98
C SER A 105 -12.37 6.68 15.96
N ILE A 106 -12.03 7.84 15.40
CA ILE A 106 -10.91 8.00 14.46
C ILE A 106 -9.60 8.01 15.23
N GLN A 107 -8.70 7.09 14.87
CA GLN A 107 -7.35 7.02 15.44
C GLN A 107 -6.47 8.14 14.87
N ASN A 108 -5.48 8.62 15.64
CA ASN A 108 -4.60 9.70 15.18
C ASN A 108 -3.84 9.35 13.88
N GLN A 109 -3.43 8.09 13.70
CA GLN A 109 -2.79 7.65 12.46
C GLN A 109 -3.74 7.74 11.26
N ALA A 110 -5.02 7.37 11.48
CA ALA A 110 -6.05 7.44 10.45
C ALA A 110 -6.32 8.91 10.07
N TRP A 111 -6.36 9.81 11.06
CA TRP A 111 -6.54 11.24 10.80
C TRP A 111 -5.36 11.86 10.04
N GLY A 112 -4.12 11.48 10.37
CA GLY A 112 -2.93 11.99 9.69
C GLY A 112 -2.89 11.70 8.19
N ILE A 113 -3.50 10.60 7.75
CA ILE A 113 -3.55 10.21 6.33
C ILE A 113 -4.83 10.68 5.61
N VAL A 114 -5.83 11.23 6.31
CA VAL A 114 -7.08 11.75 5.70
C VAL A 114 -6.83 12.70 4.52
N PRO A 115 -5.86 13.64 4.55
CA PRO A 115 -5.58 14.48 3.39
C PRO A 115 -5.23 13.68 2.13
N ARG A 116 -4.53 12.55 2.29
CA ARG A 116 -4.16 11.65 1.17
C ARG A 116 -5.31 10.78 0.71
N ILE A 117 -6.17 10.36 1.64
CA ILE A 117 -7.42 9.68 1.31
C ILE A 117 -8.30 10.59 0.44
N ARG A 118 -8.51 11.85 0.84
CA ARG A 118 -9.25 12.85 0.04
C ARG A 118 -8.64 13.04 -1.33
N GLU A 119 -7.30 13.19 -1.37
CA GLU A 119 -6.54 13.37 -2.61
C GLU A 119 -6.83 12.26 -3.63
N VAL A 120 -6.71 11.00 -3.22
CA VAL A 120 -6.94 9.86 -4.12
C VAL A 120 -8.42 9.65 -4.44
N ASP A 121 -9.29 9.87 -3.47
CA ASP A 121 -10.75 9.74 -3.66
C ASP A 121 -11.30 10.77 -4.67
N GLU A 122 -10.88 12.05 -4.57
CA GLU A 122 -11.22 13.10 -5.52
C GLU A 122 -10.61 12.85 -6.90
N PHE A 123 -9.35 12.38 -6.94
CA PHE A 123 -8.69 12.02 -8.19
C PHE A 123 -9.43 10.93 -8.95
N LEU A 124 -9.82 9.85 -8.27
CA LEU A 124 -10.56 8.73 -8.87
C LEU A 124 -12.00 9.11 -9.25
N ASP A 125 -12.60 10.06 -8.54
CA ASP A 125 -13.89 10.64 -8.92
C ASP A 125 -13.79 11.40 -10.24
N ALA A 126 -12.81 12.30 -10.35
CA ALA A 126 -12.56 13.11 -11.54
C ALA A 126 -11.99 12.32 -12.73
N ASN A 127 -11.41 11.15 -12.51
CA ASN A 127 -10.74 10.35 -13.55
C ASN A 127 -11.25 8.89 -13.58
N PRO A 128 -12.46 8.62 -14.12
CA PRO A 128 -12.98 7.26 -14.20
C PRO A 128 -12.07 6.26 -14.91
N GLY A 129 -11.28 6.70 -15.90
CA GLY A 129 -10.30 5.88 -16.63
C GLY A 129 -9.04 5.49 -15.84
N ALA A 130 -8.94 5.88 -14.57
CA ALA A 130 -7.90 5.43 -13.65
C ALA A 130 -8.37 4.29 -12.72
N ARG A 131 -9.68 4.09 -12.56
CA ARG A 131 -10.27 3.18 -11.56
C ARG A 131 -9.97 1.70 -11.81
N ASP A 132 -9.61 1.34 -13.04
CA ASP A 132 -9.22 -0.01 -13.44
C ASP A 132 -7.74 -0.33 -13.11
N ARG A 133 -6.91 0.70 -12.97
CA ARG A 133 -5.45 0.58 -12.86
C ARG A 133 -4.89 1.03 -11.53
N LEU A 134 -5.46 2.06 -10.92
CA LEU A 134 -5.09 2.56 -9.60
C LEU A 134 -5.93 1.86 -8.53
N ARG A 135 -5.29 1.01 -7.71
CA ARG A 135 -5.96 0.20 -6.68
C ARG A 135 -5.21 0.27 -5.35
N GLU A 136 -5.95 0.10 -4.26
CA GLU A 136 -5.40 0.07 -2.90
C GLU A 136 -4.60 -1.23 -2.69
N THR A 137 -3.47 -1.10 -1.99
CA THR A 137 -2.68 -2.20 -1.42
C THR A 137 -2.37 -1.86 0.04
N HIS A 138 -1.90 -2.83 0.81
CA HIS A 138 -1.39 -2.57 2.16
C HIS A 138 -0.08 -3.35 2.38
N PRO A 139 1.07 -2.68 2.58
CA PRO A 139 2.38 -3.31 2.66
C PRO A 139 2.46 -4.45 3.66
N GLU A 140 1.93 -4.29 4.88
CA GLU A 140 1.96 -5.38 5.87
C GLU A 140 1.12 -6.60 5.48
N VAL A 141 0.02 -6.43 4.72
CA VAL A 141 -0.74 -7.56 4.16
C VAL A 141 0.07 -8.24 3.07
N CYS A 142 0.80 -7.46 2.26
CA CYS A 142 1.71 -8.01 1.27
C CYS A 142 2.85 -8.80 1.90
N PHE A 143 3.56 -8.23 2.88
CA PHE A 143 4.63 -8.90 3.59
C PHE A 143 4.15 -10.12 4.37
N TYR A 144 2.96 -10.09 4.96
CA TYR A 144 2.35 -11.27 5.56
C TYR A 144 2.19 -12.40 4.54
N SER A 145 1.69 -12.09 3.33
CA SER A 145 1.52 -13.09 2.27
C SER A 145 2.86 -13.61 1.75
N LEU A 146 3.83 -12.71 1.55
CA LEU A 146 5.22 -13.01 1.19
C LEU A 146 6.01 -13.63 2.34
N HIS A 147 5.44 -13.82 3.53
CA HIS A 147 6.05 -14.53 4.63
C HIS A 147 5.27 -15.82 4.91
N GLY A 148 4.76 -16.45 3.84
CA GLY A 148 4.01 -17.70 3.94
C GLY A 148 2.76 -17.60 4.82
N GLN A 149 2.07 -16.44 4.81
CA GLN A 149 0.89 -16.18 5.64
C GLN A 149 1.18 -16.23 7.14
N THR A 150 2.39 -15.80 7.54
CA THR A 150 2.81 -15.69 8.94
C THR A 150 3.16 -14.23 9.27
N PRO A 151 2.67 -13.67 10.40
CA PRO A 151 3.04 -12.31 10.79
C PRO A 151 4.56 -12.18 11.03
N LEU A 152 5.14 -11.04 10.65
CA LEU A 152 6.55 -10.76 10.95
C LEU A 152 6.75 -10.53 12.46
N ASP A 153 7.91 -10.92 13.00
CA ASP A 153 8.18 -10.78 14.43
C ASP A 153 8.67 -9.37 14.78
N SER A 154 9.32 -8.69 13.83
CA SER A 154 9.94 -7.39 14.04
C SER A 154 9.15 -6.25 13.38
N ALA A 155 8.97 -5.16 14.13
CA ALA A 155 8.35 -3.92 13.62
C ALA A 155 9.17 -3.32 12.47
N LYS A 156 8.49 -2.73 11.47
CA LYS A 156 9.12 -2.24 10.23
C LYS A 156 10.20 -1.17 10.44
N THR A 157 10.08 -0.41 11.53
CA THR A 157 11.01 0.67 11.91
C THR A 157 12.29 0.16 12.59
N THR A 158 12.37 -1.12 12.97
CA THR A 158 13.61 -1.69 13.53
C THR A 158 14.52 -2.18 12.41
N ARG A 159 15.83 -2.20 12.69
CA ARG A 159 16.83 -2.70 11.74
C ARG A 159 16.55 -4.15 11.31
N ASP A 160 16.08 -4.99 12.22
CA ASP A 160 15.78 -6.40 11.92
C ASP A 160 14.47 -6.52 11.13
N GLY A 161 13.46 -5.69 11.42
CA GLY A 161 12.23 -5.62 10.64
C GLY A 161 12.46 -5.12 9.21
N PHE A 162 13.36 -4.16 9.03
CA PHE A 162 13.80 -3.71 7.71
C PHE A 162 14.52 -4.83 6.94
N ARG A 163 15.49 -5.51 7.58
CA ARG A 163 16.22 -6.63 6.96
C ARG A 163 15.31 -7.76 6.54
N GLN A 164 14.35 -8.14 7.39
CA GLN A 164 13.39 -9.21 7.10
C GLN A 164 12.55 -8.86 5.86
N ARG A 165 11.95 -7.66 5.83
CA ARG A 165 11.18 -7.18 4.67
C ARG A 165 12.04 -7.10 3.40
N LYS A 166 13.26 -6.56 3.49
CA LYS A 166 14.19 -6.52 2.36
C LYS A 166 14.49 -7.93 1.82
N SER A 167 14.73 -8.92 2.70
CA SER A 167 14.97 -10.31 2.27
C SER A 167 13.80 -10.86 1.46
N LEU A 168 12.57 -10.66 1.94
CA LEU A 168 11.37 -11.12 1.23
C LEU A 168 11.25 -10.49 -0.17
N LEU A 169 11.62 -9.23 -0.33
CA LEU A 169 11.61 -8.56 -1.64
C LEU A 169 12.72 -9.09 -2.57
N VAL A 170 13.88 -9.44 -2.02
CA VAL A 170 14.99 -10.07 -2.78
C VAL A 170 14.62 -11.48 -3.23
N ASP A 171 13.90 -12.24 -2.39
CA ASP A 171 13.40 -13.56 -2.75
C ASP A 171 12.34 -13.49 -3.87
N GLU A 172 11.62 -12.37 -3.98
CA GLU A 172 10.70 -12.10 -5.09
C GLU A 172 11.41 -11.69 -6.38
N THR A 173 12.48 -10.88 -6.28
CA THR A 173 13.27 -10.44 -7.43
C THR A 173 14.68 -9.98 -6.99
N PRO A 174 15.78 -10.49 -7.58
CA PRO A 174 17.13 -10.10 -7.20
C PRO A 174 17.41 -8.59 -7.29
N GLU A 175 16.76 -7.90 -8.24
CA GLU A 175 16.86 -6.46 -8.49
C GLU A 175 16.42 -5.62 -7.27
N ALA A 176 15.56 -6.16 -6.41
CA ALA A 176 15.14 -5.48 -5.18
C ALA A 176 16.35 -5.11 -4.30
N LYS A 177 17.43 -5.91 -4.35
CA LYS A 177 18.67 -5.62 -3.63
C LYS A 177 19.30 -4.31 -4.11
N GLU A 178 19.35 -4.12 -5.42
CA GLU A 178 19.97 -2.96 -6.07
C GLU A 178 19.08 -1.72 -5.92
N ILE A 179 17.77 -1.85 -6.16
CA ILE A 179 16.79 -0.77 -5.96
C ILE A 179 16.91 -0.21 -4.54
N VAL A 180 16.89 -1.08 -3.53
CA VAL A 180 17.01 -0.62 -2.12
C VAL A 180 18.39 -0.01 -1.84
N ALA A 181 19.47 -0.57 -2.40
CA ALA A 181 20.81 -0.04 -2.19
C ALA A 181 21.00 1.36 -2.80
N GLU A 182 20.37 1.65 -3.93
CA GLU A 182 20.41 2.98 -4.55
C GLU A 182 19.46 3.98 -3.87
N CYS A 183 18.26 3.53 -3.51
CA CYS A 183 17.25 4.42 -2.93
C CYS A 183 17.61 4.90 -1.52
N LEU A 184 18.20 4.05 -0.68
CA LEU A 184 18.54 4.43 0.69
C LEU A 184 19.37 5.72 0.76
N PRO A 185 20.62 5.79 0.23
CA PRO A 185 21.41 7.01 0.31
C PRO A 185 20.78 8.17 -0.47
N ARG A 186 20.04 7.89 -1.56
CA ARG A 186 19.42 8.94 -2.37
C ARG A 186 18.29 9.66 -1.65
N TYR A 187 17.45 8.94 -0.92
CA TYR A 187 16.20 9.49 -0.35
C TYR A 187 16.25 9.71 1.16
N THR A 188 17.15 9.05 1.89
CA THR A 188 17.27 9.20 3.35
C THR A 188 18.44 10.09 3.78
N THR A 189 19.33 10.50 2.86
CA THR A 189 20.48 11.35 3.18
C THR A 189 20.27 12.80 2.69
N PRO A 190 20.61 13.81 3.49
CA PRO A 190 21.12 13.71 4.85
C PRO A 190 20.02 13.34 5.86
N ASP A 191 20.37 12.60 6.90
CA ASP A 191 19.43 12.07 7.91
C ASP A 191 18.63 13.17 8.64
N TYR A 192 19.13 14.41 8.67
CA TYR A 192 18.43 15.57 9.26
C TYR A 192 17.38 16.20 8.34
N ALA A 193 17.37 15.87 7.05
CA ALA A 193 16.43 16.39 6.06
C ALA A 193 16.15 15.36 4.95
N PRO A 194 15.66 14.16 5.29
CA PRO A 194 15.36 13.15 4.29
C PRO A 194 14.22 13.60 3.37
N MET A 195 14.22 13.05 2.15
CA MET A 195 13.16 13.25 1.17
C MET A 195 11.93 12.38 1.48
N VAL A 196 12.15 11.20 2.04
CA VAL A 196 11.12 10.27 2.52
C VAL A 196 11.02 10.31 4.05
N GLY A 197 9.94 9.77 4.62
CA GLY A 197 9.74 9.70 6.07
C GLY A 197 10.69 8.71 6.74
N GLY A 198 10.98 7.60 6.07
CA GLY A 198 11.89 6.57 6.55
C GLY A 198 12.35 5.59 5.48
N ALA A 199 13.25 4.68 5.87
CA ALA A 199 13.70 3.60 5.00
C ALA A 199 12.58 2.59 4.71
N ASP A 200 11.60 2.47 5.60
CA ASP A 200 10.43 1.62 5.44
C ASP A 200 9.53 2.06 4.29
N ASP A 201 9.36 3.36 4.03
CA ASP A 201 8.58 3.87 2.89
C ASP A 201 9.12 3.33 1.54
N ILE A 202 10.45 3.12 1.44
CA ILE A 202 11.07 2.52 0.25
C ILE A 202 10.65 1.07 0.07
N LEU A 203 10.61 0.29 1.16
CA LEU A 203 10.21 -1.12 1.10
C LEU A 203 8.70 -1.25 0.85
N ASP A 204 7.90 -0.33 1.39
CA ASP A 204 6.45 -0.31 1.25
C ASP A 204 6.03 0.03 -0.20
N ALA A 205 6.67 1.02 -0.82
CA ALA A 205 6.47 1.29 -2.26
C ALA A 205 7.00 0.16 -3.15
N LEU A 206 8.14 -0.45 -2.81
CA LEU A 206 8.70 -1.56 -3.58
C LEU A 206 7.82 -2.82 -3.53
N VAL A 207 7.27 -3.18 -2.36
CA VAL A 207 6.35 -4.31 -2.27
C VAL A 207 5.05 -4.04 -3.04
N ALA A 208 4.57 -2.80 -3.04
CA ALA A 208 3.45 -2.37 -3.86
C ALA A 208 3.76 -2.54 -5.36
N ALA A 209 4.96 -2.16 -5.81
CA ALA A 209 5.36 -2.26 -7.22
C ALA A 209 5.53 -3.71 -7.68
N LEU A 210 6.15 -4.56 -6.85
CA LEU A 210 6.29 -5.99 -7.12
C LEU A 210 4.92 -6.68 -7.16
N THR A 211 4.01 -6.29 -6.26
CA THR A 211 2.62 -6.77 -6.29
C THR A 211 1.91 -6.29 -7.54
N ALA A 212 2.10 -5.04 -7.96
CA ALA A 212 1.52 -4.49 -9.18
C ALA A 212 1.98 -5.23 -10.45
N ARG A 213 3.27 -5.63 -10.47
CA ARG A 213 3.92 -6.40 -11.55
C ARG A 213 3.44 -7.84 -11.67
N ARG A 214 2.90 -8.42 -10.59
CA ARG A 214 2.38 -9.78 -10.64
C ARG A 214 1.18 -9.88 -11.61
N PRO A 215 1.06 -11.00 -12.35
CA PRO A 215 -0.12 -11.31 -13.14
C PRO A 215 -1.42 -11.19 -12.35
N ALA A 216 -2.55 -10.96 -13.03
CA ALA A 216 -3.84 -10.75 -12.37
C ALA A 216 -4.28 -11.94 -11.51
N ASP A 217 -4.02 -13.17 -11.96
CA ASP A 217 -4.30 -14.43 -11.28
C ASP A 217 -3.35 -14.72 -10.09
N GLU A 218 -2.21 -14.01 -10.03
CA GLU A 218 -1.29 -14.08 -8.90
C GLU A 218 -1.51 -12.98 -7.85
N ARG A 219 -2.53 -12.13 -8.04
CA ARG A 219 -2.95 -11.08 -7.11
C ARG A 219 -4.28 -11.45 -6.48
N LEU A 220 -4.36 -11.32 -5.17
CA LEU A 220 -5.57 -11.57 -4.39
C LEU A 220 -6.14 -10.23 -3.91
N THR A 221 -7.42 -10.23 -3.58
CA THR A 221 -8.11 -9.09 -2.97
C THR A 221 -8.62 -9.46 -1.59
N LEU A 222 -8.67 -8.47 -0.71
CA LEU A 222 -9.29 -8.59 0.59
C LEU A 222 -10.45 -7.59 0.68
N PRO A 223 -11.72 -8.04 0.75
CA PRO A 223 -12.21 -9.42 0.60
C PRO A 223 -12.15 -9.92 -0.87
N ASP A 224 -12.38 -11.22 -1.08
CA ASP A 224 -12.40 -11.83 -2.43
C ASP A 224 -13.50 -11.25 -3.34
N ALA A 225 -14.64 -10.88 -2.75
CA ALA A 225 -15.73 -10.17 -3.42
C ALA A 225 -15.85 -8.77 -2.78
N PRO A 226 -15.12 -7.77 -3.29
CA PRO A 226 -15.09 -6.45 -2.69
C PRO A 226 -16.41 -5.71 -2.90
N PRO A 227 -17.06 -5.22 -1.82
CA PRO A 227 -18.17 -4.29 -1.97
C PRO A 227 -17.65 -2.97 -2.56
N THR A 228 -18.52 -2.23 -3.24
CA THR A 228 -18.22 -0.87 -3.70
C THR A 228 -18.83 0.17 -2.77
N ASP A 229 -18.21 1.35 -2.72
CA ASP A 229 -18.81 2.51 -2.07
C ASP A 229 -19.89 3.19 -2.95
N GLU A 230 -20.44 4.30 -2.46
CA GLU A 230 -21.47 5.09 -3.16
C GLU A 230 -21.01 5.68 -4.50
N ARG A 231 -19.69 5.78 -4.73
CA ARG A 231 -19.10 6.25 -6.00
C ARG A 231 -18.72 5.10 -6.93
N GLY A 232 -18.99 3.85 -6.53
CA GLY A 232 -18.63 2.65 -7.28
C GLY A 232 -17.16 2.26 -7.16
N LEU A 233 -16.41 2.81 -6.20
CA LEU A 233 -15.02 2.42 -5.95
C LEU A 233 -14.97 1.14 -5.10
N PRO A 234 -14.18 0.13 -5.48
CA PRO A 234 -14.08 -1.12 -4.72
C PRO A 234 -13.34 -0.88 -3.40
N MET A 235 -13.97 -1.27 -2.29
CA MET A 235 -13.37 -1.26 -0.94
C MET A 235 -12.57 -2.56 -0.74
N GLN A 236 -11.30 -2.53 -1.13
CA GLN A 236 -10.45 -3.72 -1.17
C GLN A 236 -8.99 -3.39 -0.87
N MET A 237 -8.23 -4.41 -0.45
CA MET A 237 -6.76 -4.37 -0.47
C MET A 237 -6.24 -5.44 -1.44
N VAL A 238 -5.49 -5.03 -2.46
CA VAL A 238 -4.79 -5.94 -3.38
C VAL A 238 -3.49 -6.38 -2.74
N TYR A 239 -3.15 -7.67 -2.79
CA TYR A 239 -1.92 -8.22 -2.23
C TYR A 239 -1.45 -9.44 -3.05
N PRO A 240 -0.16 -9.83 -3.00
CA PRO A 240 0.37 -10.95 -3.77
C PRO A 240 -0.11 -12.28 -3.21
N SER A 241 -0.37 -13.27 -4.07
CA SER A 241 -0.52 -14.67 -3.67
C SER A 241 0.80 -15.25 -3.14
N ASN A 242 0.75 -16.26 -2.26
CA ASN A 242 1.94 -16.93 -1.73
C ASN A 242 2.51 -18.05 -2.66
N THR A 243 2.00 -18.14 -3.90
CA THR A 243 2.25 -19.27 -4.82
C THR A 243 3.70 -19.37 -5.32
N ARG A 244 4.44 -18.26 -5.40
CA ARG A 244 5.85 -18.27 -5.85
C ARG A 244 6.82 -18.82 -4.79
N GLN A 245 6.59 -18.49 -3.52
CA GLN A 245 7.46 -18.91 -2.44
C GLN A 245 7.24 -20.37 -2.01
N THR A 246 6.02 -20.88 -2.14
CA THR A 246 5.72 -22.31 -1.92
C THR A 246 6.40 -23.23 -2.97
N ARG A 247 6.67 -22.72 -4.18
CA ARG A 247 7.46 -23.45 -5.18
C ARG A 247 8.97 -23.45 -4.85
N LEU A 248 9.49 -22.38 -4.26
CA LEU A 248 10.90 -22.33 -3.85
C LEU A 248 11.19 -23.19 -2.61
N SER A 249 10.27 -23.21 -1.63
CA SER A 249 10.43 -24.02 -0.41
C SER A 249 10.28 -25.53 -0.65
N SER A 250 9.48 -25.94 -1.64
CA SER A 250 9.39 -27.35 -2.05
C SER A 250 10.63 -27.81 -2.83
N LEU A 251 11.29 -26.92 -3.58
CA LEU A 251 12.55 -27.24 -4.27
C LEU A 251 13.74 -27.36 -3.32
N SER A 252 13.77 -26.61 -2.21
CA SER A 252 14.83 -26.69 -1.19
C SER A 252 14.63 -27.79 -0.16
N ALA A 253 13.42 -28.31 0.01
CA ALA A 253 13.14 -29.48 0.88
C ALA A 253 13.49 -30.84 0.22
N HIS A 254 13.93 -30.82 -1.05
CA HIS A 254 14.31 -32.01 -1.83
C HIS A 254 15.80 -32.04 -2.23
N GLN A 255 16.64 -31.21 -1.59
CA GLN A 255 18.10 -31.29 -1.65
C GLN A 255 18.67 -31.62 -0.27
#